data_AF-A0A954RNC5-F1
#
_entry.id   AF-A0A954RNC5-F1
#
_cell.length_a   1.000
_cell.length_b   1.000
_cell.length_c   1.000
_cell.angle_alpha   90.00
_cell.angle_beta   90.00
_cell.angle_gamma   90.00
#
_symmetry.space_group_name_H-M   'P 1'
#
loop_
_entity.id
_entity.type
_entity.pdbx_description
1 polymer ?
#
loop_
_entity_poly.entity_id
_entity_poly.type
_entity_poly.pdbx_seq_one_letter_code
_entity_poly.pdbx_strand_id
1 'polypeptide(L)'
;HGVHFLLSGDAWGGEAPLADAILGGTEIGDDVGYGPAKYLTTEEVRAVAAALRELPASTLAAKYDASDLTRNEIYPAIWDEPDALNYLLAAYESVRNYYEEAAAKGNAMLKFLN
;
A
#
# COMPACT_ATOMS: atom_id res chain seq x y z
N HIS A 1 -5.76 -1.63 -4.51
CA HIS A 1 -6.54 -1.05 -3.40
C HIS A 1 -6.56 -1.93 -2.14
N GLY A 2 -6.71 -3.26 -2.23
CA GLY A 2 -6.75 -4.14 -1.02
C GLY A 2 -5.62 -3.94 0.00
N VAL A 3 -4.34 -3.92 -0.45
CA VAL A 3 -3.20 -3.65 0.46
C VAL A 3 -3.31 -2.28 1.11
N HIS A 4 -3.67 -1.24 0.35
CA HIS A 4 -3.85 0.11 0.89
C HIS A 4 -4.91 0.12 1.99
N PHE A 5 -6.09 -0.46 1.70
CA PHE A 5 -7.20 -0.51 2.65
C PHE A 5 -6.84 -1.23 3.95
N LEU A 6 -6.12 -2.35 3.92
CA LEU A 6 -5.71 -3.03 5.16
C LEU A 6 -4.66 -2.25 5.98
N LEU A 7 -3.90 -1.36 5.33
CA LEU A 7 -2.90 -0.52 5.97
C LEU A 7 -3.50 0.76 6.54
N SER A 8 -4.39 1.44 5.79
CA SER A 8 -4.93 2.76 6.15
C SER A 8 -6.34 2.72 6.74
N GLY A 9 -7.10 1.66 6.50
CA GLY A 9 -8.55 1.60 6.79
C GLY A 9 -9.40 2.44 5.84
N ASP A 10 -8.82 2.99 4.77
CA ASP A 10 -9.49 3.86 3.80
C ASP A 10 -9.22 3.37 2.37
N ALA A 11 -10.18 3.56 1.46
CA ALA A 11 -10.07 3.08 0.08
C ALA A 11 -9.10 3.90 -0.79
N TRP A 12 -8.89 5.18 -0.44
CA TRP A 12 -8.19 6.17 -1.25
C TRP A 12 -7.20 7.03 -0.46
N GLY A 13 -7.49 7.31 0.82
CA GLY A 13 -6.72 8.20 1.68
C GLY A 13 -6.17 7.51 2.93
N GLY A 14 -6.45 8.10 4.09
CA GLY A 14 -5.87 7.72 5.37
C GLY A 14 -4.58 8.47 5.71
N GLU A 15 -3.92 8.04 6.79
CA GLU A 15 -2.83 8.79 7.39
C GLU A 15 -1.45 8.19 7.12
N ALA A 16 -0.46 9.07 7.01
CA ALA A 16 0.94 8.71 6.96
C ALA A 16 1.37 8.03 8.28
N PRO A 17 2.31 7.08 8.24
CA PRO A 17 3.04 6.65 7.04
C PRO A 17 2.34 5.51 6.25
N LEU A 18 1.28 4.90 6.76
CA LEU A 18 0.73 3.68 6.16
C LEU A 18 -0.05 3.93 4.86
N ALA A 19 -0.81 5.03 4.78
CA ALA A 19 -1.50 5.42 3.55
C ALA A 19 -0.52 5.70 2.40
N ASP A 20 0.65 6.26 2.74
CA ASP A 20 1.71 6.61 1.80
C ASP A 20 2.36 5.40 1.15
N ALA A 21 2.25 4.21 1.73
CA ALA A 21 2.85 2.99 1.19
C ALA A 21 2.37 2.69 -0.24
N ILE A 22 1.09 2.95 -0.53
CA ILE A 22 0.46 2.65 -1.83
C ILE A 22 0.02 3.96 -2.50
N LEU A 23 -1.04 4.62 -2.01
CA LEU A 23 -1.71 5.71 -2.72
C LEU A 23 -1.34 7.13 -2.25
N GLY A 24 -0.84 7.29 -1.02
CA GLY A 24 -0.48 8.60 -0.48
C GLY A 24 0.83 9.19 -1.05
N GLY A 25 1.42 10.15 -0.35
CA GLY A 25 2.59 10.91 -0.80
C GLY A 25 2.24 12.17 -1.61
N THR A 26 3.27 12.84 -2.11
CA THR A 26 3.14 14.16 -2.76
C THR A 26 3.13 14.03 -4.27
N GLU A 27 2.19 14.69 -4.94
CA GLU A 27 2.09 14.69 -6.41
C GLU A 27 3.25 15.46 -7.06
N ILE A 28 3.69 14.96 -8.22
CA ILE A 28 4.75 15.57 -9.03
C ILE A 28 4.52 15.32 -10.52
N GLY A 29 4.69 16.38 -11.32
CA GLY A 29 4.57 16.32 -12.78
C GLY A 29 3.12 16.31 -13.28
N ASP A 30 2.97 15.94 -14.54
CA ASP A 30 1.68 15.86 -15.24
C ASP A 30 1.02 14.49 -15.04
N ASP A 31 -0.23 14.37 -15.52
CA ASP A 31 -0.97 13.11 -15.54
C ASP A 31 -0.24 12.03 -16.36
N VAL A 32 -0.07 10.85 -15.77
CA VAL A 32 0.60 9.68 -16.37
C VAL A 32 -0.34 8.49 -16.61
N GLY A 33 -1.65 8.71 -16.55
CA GLY A 33 -2.71 7.75 -16.86
C GLY A 33 -3.86 7.80 -15.85
N TYR A 34 -3.52 7.76 -14.56
CA TYR A 34 -4.46 7.86 -13.45
C TYR A 34 -4.10 9.02 -12.52
N GLY A 35 -3.82 10.19 -13.10
CA GLY A 35 -3.35 11.38 -12.40
C GLY A 35 -1.83 11.46 -12.33
N PRO A 36 -1.28 12.49 -11.67
CA PRO A 36 0.16 12.67 -11.55
C PRO A 36 0.85 11.53 -10.81
N ALA A 37 2.14 11.33 -11.11
CA ALA A 37 2.98 10.50 -10.27
C ALA A 37 3.04 11.08 -8.84
N LYS A 38 3.26 10.22 -7.85
CA LYS A 38 3.48 10.62 -6.46
C LYS A 38 4.87 10.22 -6.01
N TYR A 39 5.52 11.04 -5.19
CA TYR A 39 6.82 10.73 -4.63
C TYR A 39 6.79 10.67 -3.10
N LEU A 40 7.79 9.97 -2.56
CA LEU A 40 8.16 9.98 -1.16
C LEU A 40 9.64 10.34 -1.06
N THR A 41 9.95 11.25 -0.15
CA THR A 41 11.32 11.58 0.26
C THR A 41 12.01 10.38 0.90
N THR A 42 13.34 10.42 1.03
CA THR A 42 14.09 9.35 1.71
C THR A 42 13.63 9.16 3.16
N GLU A 43 13.30 10.24 3.86
CA GLU A 43 12.78 10.23 5.22
C GLU A 43 11.40 9.55 5.30
N GLU A 44 10.50 9.87 4.37
CA GLU A 44 9.18 9.26 4.28
C GLU A 44 9.28 7.77 3.93
N VAL A 45 10.15 7.38 2.99
CA VAL A 45 10.42 5.97 2.66
C VAL A 45 10.89 5.20 3.91
N ARG A 46 11.76 5.78 4.73
CA ARG A 46 12.21 5.17 6.00
C ARG A 46 11.06 5.04 7.00
N ALA A 47 10.20 6.05 7.11
CA ALA A 47 9.03 6.02 7.99
C ALA A 47 8.04 4.93 7.57
N VAL A 48 7.76 4.80 6.28
CA VAL A 48 6.95 3.71 5.73
C VAL A 48 7.58 2.36 6.03
N ALA A 49 8.86 2.17 5.69
CA ALA A 49 9.56 0.91 5.93
C ALA A 49 9.56 0.49 7.40
N ALA A 50 9.73 1.45 8.32
CA ALA A 50 9.62 1.19 9.76
C ALA A 50 8.21 0.76 10.16
N ALA A 51 7.17 1.44 9.69
CA ALA A 51 5.79 1.11 10.01
C ALA A 51 5.37 -0.26 9.43
N LEU A 52 5.79 -0.59 8.21
CA LEU A 52 5.52 -1.90 7.61
C LEU A 52 6.23 -3.04 8.33
N ARG A 53 7.42 -2.80 8.91
CA ARG A 53 8.15 -3.81 9.68
C ARG A 53 7.38 -4.26 10.93
N GLU A 54 6.64 -3.36 11.55
CA GLU A 54 5.79 -3.65 12.72
C GLU A 54 4.48 -4.36 12.33
N LEU A 55 4.22 -4.53 11.03
CA LEU A 55 3.01 -5.16 10.49
C LEU A 55 3.39 -6.38 9.63
N PRO A 56 3.71 -7.54 10.22
CA PRO A 56 3.93 -8.75 9.41
C PRO A 56 2.66 -9.14 8.64
N ALA A 57 2.79 -9.92 7.56
CA ALA A 57 1.63 -10.38 6.77
C ALA A 57 0.55 -11.10 7.61
N SER A 58 0.93 -11.77 8.70
CA SER A 58 -0.02 -12.37 9.64
C SER A 58 -0.94 -11.34 10.31
N THR A 59 -0.47 -10.12 10.57
CA THR A 59 -1.30 -9.02 11.09
C THR A 59 -2.31 -8.56 10.04
N LEU A 60 -1.92 -8.47 8.77
CA LEU A 60 -2.87 -8.14 7.70
C LEU A 60 -3.87 -9.28 7.47
N ALA A 61 -3.42 -10.53 7.56
CA ALA A 61 -4.30 -11.69 7.47
C ALA A 61 -5.40 -11.67 8.55
N ALA A 62 -5.04 -11.29 9.79
CA ALA A 62 -6.00 -11.16 10.88
C ALA A 62 -6.98 -9.98 10.70
N LYS A 63 -6.60 -8.95 9.93
CA LYS A 63 -7.47 -7.81 9.59
C LYS A 63 -8.35 -8.06 8.36
N TYR A 64 -8.09 -9.12 7.60
CA TYR A 64 -8.80 -9.38 6.36
C TYR A 64 -10.25 -9.77 6.63
N ASP A 65 -11.17 -8.96 6.12
CA ASP A 65 -12.60 -9.26 6.09
C ASP A 65 -13.13 -9.04 4.66
N ALA A 66 -13.34 -10.14 3.94
CA ALA A 66 -13.85 -10.12 2.57
C ALA A 66 -15.14 -9.30 2.41
N SER A 67 -16.03 -9.33 3.41
CA SER A 67 -17.29 -8.60 3.38
C SER A 67 -17.05 -7.10 3.55
N ASP A 68 -16.09 -6.70 4.39
CA ASP A 68 -15.72 -5.30 4.57
C ASP A 68 -15.04 -4.73 3.32
N LEU A 69 -14.09 -5.46 2.72
CA LEU A 69 -13.47 -5.02 1.47
C LEU A 69 -14.49 -4.93 0.32
N THR A 70 -15.45 -5.86 0.25
CA THR A 70 -16.53 -5.83 -0.76
C THR A 70 -17.48 -4.66 -0.53
N ARG A 71 -17.89 -4.43 0.73
CA ARG A 71 -18.78 -3.32 1.10
C ARG A 71 -18.18 -1.95 0.80
N ASN A 72 -16.87 -1.81 0.94
CA ASN A 72 -16.15 -0.59 0.60
C ASN A 72 -15.75 -0.51 -0.88
N GLU A 73 -16.28 -1.39 -1.72
CA GLU A 73 -16.07 -1.40 -3.18
C GLU A 73 -14.57 -1.44 -3.57
N ILE A 74 -13.77 -2.12 -2.75
CA ILE A 74 -12.31 -2.14 -2.93
C ILE A 74 -11.97 -2.92 -4.20
N TYR A 75 -11.29 -2.29 -5.15
CA TYR A 75 -10.82 -2.98 -6.37
C TYR A 75 -9.77 -4.07 -6.04
N PRO A 76 -9.86 -5.29 -6.62
CA PRO A 76 -10.64 -5.64 -7.82
C PRO A 76 -12.00 -6.32 -7.58
N ALA A 77 -12.58 -6.21 -6.39
CA ALA A 77 -13.87 -6.83 -6.04
C ALA A 77 -13.89 -8.37 -6.16
N ILE A 78 -12.78 -9.02 -5.77
CA ILE A 78 -12.60 -10.49 -5.76
C ILE A 78 -12.54 -11.07 -4.34
N TRP A 79 -12.85 -10.29 -3.30
CA TRP A 79 -12.38 -10.56 -1.94
C TRP A 79 -13.03 -11.79 -1.27
N ASP A 80 -14.14 -12.27 -1.81
CA ASP A 80 -14.78 -13.51 -1.39
C ASP A 80 -14.22 -14.76 -2.10
N GLU A 81 -13.34 -14.59 -3.09
CA GLU A 81 -12.69 -15.71 -3.78
C GLU A 81 -11.69 -16.44 -2.85
N PRO A 82 -11.58 -17.78 -2.95
CA PRO A 82 -10.75 -18.59 -2.04
C PRO A 82 -9.29 -18.17 -1.93
N ASP A 83 -8.70 -17.66 -3.02
CA ASP A 83 -7.28 -17.27 -3.07
C ASP A 83 -7.02 -15.77 -2.87
N ALA A 84 -8.06 -14.96 -2.67
CA ALA A 84 -7.95 -13.51 -2.59
C ALA A 84 -7.03 -13.03 -1.46
N LEU A 85 -7.09 -13.69 -0.30
CA LEU A 85 -6.20 -13.38 0.82
C LEU A 85 -4.73 -13.70 0.47
N ASN A 86 -4.45 -14.86 -0.10
CA ASN A 86 -3.09 -15.26 -0.49
C ASN A 86 -2.50 -14.28 -1.51
N TYR A 87 -3.30 -13.90 -2.51
CA TYR A 87 -2.95 -12.89 -3.50
C TYR A 87 -2.61 -11.54 -2.84
N LEU A 88 -3.44 -11.08 -1.91
CA LEU A 88 -3.23 -9.82 -1.20
C LEU A 88 -1.94 -9.85 -0.36
N LEU A 89 -1.71 -10.93 0.40
CA LEU A 89 -0.53 -11.04 1.25
C LEU A 89 0.77 -11.15 0.45
N ALA A 90 0.75 -11.83 -0.70
CA ALA A 90 1.90 -11.88 -1.60
C ALA A 90 2.25 -10.49 -2.17
N ALA A 91 1.23 -9.71 -2.56
CA ALA A 91 1.42 -8.32 -2.97
C ALA A 91 1.96 -7.46 -1.83
N TYR A 92 1.43 -7.63 -0.62
CA TYR A 92 1.89 -6.91 0.57
C TYR A 92 3.36 -7.17 0.90
N GLU A 93 3.79 -8.43 0.94
CA GLU A 93 5.18 -8.78 1.22
C GLU A 93 6.13 -8.20 0.15
N SER A 94 5.70 -8.18 -1.11
CA SER A 94 6.47 -7.53 -2.19
C SER A 94 6.68 -6.04 -1.93
N VAL A 95 5.61 -5.33 -1.54
CA VAL A 95 5.67 -3.90 -1.20
C VAL A 95 6.58 -3.68 0.01
N ARG A 96 6.39 -4.46 1.08
CA ARG A 96 7.20 -4.36 2.30
C ARG A 96 8.69 -4.54 2.01
N ASN A 97 9.05 -5.59 1.28
CA ASN A 97 10.45 -5.87 0.92
C ASN A 97 11.06 -4.73 0.10
N TYR A 98 10.28 -4.15 -0.83
CA TYR A 98 10.74 -3.02 -1.65
C TYR A 98 11.01 -1.76 -0.79
N TYR A 99 10.15 -1.46 0.18
CA TYR A 99 10.37 -0.36 1.13
C TYR A 99 11.58 -0.60 2.03
N GLU A 100 11.76 -1.81 2.55
CA GLU A 100 12.93 -2.15 3.37
C GLU A 100 14.24 -1.98 2.56
N GLU A 101 14.28 -2.43 1.31
CA GLU A 101 15.44 -2.28 0.44
C GLU A 101 15.75 -0.80 0.10
N ALA A 102 14.73 -0.04 -0.28
CA ALA A 102 14.89 1.37 -0.62
C ALA A 102 15.33 2.21 0.59
N ALA A 103 14.76 1.93 1.77
CA ALA A 103 15.17 2.58 3.01
C ALA A 103 16.63 2.27 3.37
N ALA A 104 17.06 1.02 3.20
CA ALA A 104 18.45 0.60 3.43
C ALA A 104 19.44 1.28 2.48
N LYS A 105 19.02 1.57 1.24
CA LYS A 105 19.83 2.27 0.23
C LYS A 105 19.75 3.79 0.31
N GLY A 106 18.84 4.33 1.12
CA GLY A 106 18.63 5.78 1.23
C GLY A 106 17.90 6.40 0.02
N ASN A 107 17.12 5.60 -0.71
CA ASN A 107 16.41 6.04 -1.90
C ASN A 107 15.11 6.78 -1.54
N ALA A 108 14.80 7.82 -2.30
CA ALA A 108 13.44 8.31 -2.48
C ALA A 108 12.66 7.36 -3.41
N MET A 109 11.33 7.46 -3.41
CA MET A 109 10.48 6.64 -4.30
C MET A 109 9.60 7.52 -5.18
N LEU A 110 9.39 7.05 -6.41
CA LEU A 110 8.35 7.53 -7.30
C LEU A 110 7.34 6.41 -7.53
N LYS A 111 6.07 6.74 -7.50
CA LYS A 111 4.93 5.82 -7.65
C LYS A 111 3.99 6.40 -8.69
N PHE A 112 3.52 5.56 -9.60
CA PHE A 112 2.55 5.97 -10.61
C PHE A 112 1.68 4.78 -11.00
N LEU A 113 0.50 5.09 -11.53
CA LEU A 113 -0.44 4.15 -12.12
C LEU A 113 -0.68 4.59 -13.56
N ASN A 114 -0.65 3.63 -14.48
CA ASN A 114 -0.81 3.86 -15.92
C ASN A 114 -1.73 2.82 -16.56
#